data_AF-A0A1C5L3T1-F1
#
_entry.id   AF-A0A1C5L3T1-F1
#
_cell.length_a   1.000
_cell.length_b   1.000
_cell.length_c   1.000
_cell.angle_alpha   90.00
_cell.angle_beta   90.00
_cell.angle_gamma   90.00
#
_symmetry.space_group_name_H-M   'P 1'
#
loop_
_entity.id
_entity.type
_entity.pdbx_description
1 polymer ?
#
loop_
_entity_poly.entity_id
_entity_poly.type
_entity_poly.pdbx_seq_one_letter_code
_entity_poly.pdbx_strand_id
1 'polypeptide(L)' 'MVTRRIRLETINDVKSFNTKAIHCPYELDLVSGRYKIDGKSIMGIFSLDLSQPIELHLYCEENDPVVKEFDEFAV' A
#
# COMPACT_ATOMS: atom_id res chain seq x y z
N MET A 1 -1.97 10.24 -9.95
CA MET A 1 -1.10 9.39 -9.11
C MET A 1 -0.97 10.06 -7.77
N VAL A 2 -1.33 9.35 -6.70
CA VAL A 2 -1.25 9.79 -5.31
C VAL A 2 -0.15 8.99 -4.63
N THR A 3 0.70 9.68 -3.86
CA THR A 3 1.74 9.03 -3.06
C THR A 3 1.44 9.24 -1.58
N ARG A 4 1.49 8.16 -0.80
CA ARG A 4 1.33 8.18 0.66
C ARG A 4 2.46 7.42 1.31
N ARG A 5 2.96 7.92 2.44
CA ARG A 5 3.77 7.10 3.34
C ARG A 5 2.86 6.31 4.24
N ILE A 6 3.07 5.00 4.30
CA ILE A 6 2.27 4.09 5.09
C ILE A 6 3.12 3.20 5.98
N ARG A 7 2.51 2.62 7.00
CA ARG A 7 3.14 1.63 7.87
C ARG A 7 2.24 0.42 8.04
N LEU A 8 2.86 -0.76 7.92
CA LEU A 8 2.21 -2.07 8.12
C LEU A 8 3.00 -2.78 9.23
N GLU A 9 2.64 -2.52 10.49
CA GLU A 9 3.41 -2.97 11.66
C GLU A 9 3.12 -4.43 12.01
N THR A 10 1.90 -4.89 11.73
CA THR A 10 1.45 -6.23 12.11
C THR A 10 1.07 -7.08 10.90
N ILE A 11 1.04 -8.41 11.10
CA ILE A 11 0.50 -9.36 10.12
C ILE A 11 -0.97 -9.01 9.77
N ASN A 12 -1.73 -8.49 10.73
CA ASN A 12 -3.11 -8.08 10.49
C ASN A 12 -3.19 -6.83 9.61
N ASP A 13 -2.26 -5.89 9.76
CA ASP A 13 -2.20 -4.69 8.91
C ASP A 13 -1.91 -5.09 7.47
N VAL A 14 -0.94 -5.98 7.26
CA VAL A 14 -0.61 -6.52 5.93
C VAL A 14 -1.82 -7.21 5.30
N LYS A 15 -2.55 -8.04 6.07
CA LYS A 15 -3.77 -8.69 5.58
C LYS A 15 -4.87 -7.68 5.25
N SER A 16 -5.13 -6.72 6.14
CA SER A 16 -6.15 -5.68 5.96
C SER A 16 -5.85 -4.82 4.73
N PHE A 17 -4.61 -4.35 4.61
CA PHE A 17 -4.13 -3.60 3.46
C PHE A 17 -4.29 -4.41 2.17
N ASN A 18 -3.82 -5.66 2.15
CA ASN A 18 -3.89 -6.49 0.96
C ASN A 18 -5.34 -6.79 0.53
N THR A 19 -6.26 -6.98 1.48
CA THR A 19 -7.69 -7.13 1.17
C THR A 19 -8.22 -5.88 0.47
N LYS A 20 -7.93 -4.68 0.98
CA LYS A 20 -8.31 -3.42 0.32
C LYS A 20 -7.65 -3.27 -1.05
N ALA A 21 -6.36 -3.59 -1.16
CA ALA A 21 -5.60 -3.51 -2.39
C ALA A 21 -6.17 -4.41 -3.50
N ILE A 22 -6.54 -5.66 -3.20
CA ILE A 22 -7.13 -6.60 -4.17
C ILE A 22 -8.46 -6.08 -4.71
N HIS A 23 -9.26 -5.41 -3.87
CA HIS A 23 -10.56 -4.85 -4.27
C HIS A 23 -10.46 -3.46 -4.89
N CYS A 24 -9.30 -2.81 -4.81
CA CYS A 24 -9.06 -1.52 -5.45
C CYS A 24 -9.07 -1.69 -6.99
N PRO A 25 -9.88 -0.91 -7.72
CA PRO A 25 -9.95 -1.00 -9.18
C PRO A 25 -8.70 -0.43 -9.87
N TYR A 26 -7.88 0.34 -9.15
CA TYR A 26 -6.67 0.97 -9.68
C TYR A 26 -5.43 0.11 -9.45
N GLU A 27 -4.38 0.43 -10.17
CA GLU A 27 -3.05 -0.09 -9.85
C GLU A 27 -2.53 0.59 -8.58
N LEU A 28 -1.75 -0.17 -7.80
CA LEU A 28 -1.06 0.36 -6.64
C LEU A 28 0.25 -0.38 -6.42
N ASP A 29 1.31 0.39 -6.21
CA ASP A 29 2.65 -0.13 -5.94
C ASP A 29 3.06 0.19 -4.51
N LEU A 30 3.83 -0.72 -3.91
CA LEU A 30 4.56 -0.47 -2.68
C LEU A 30 6.05 -0.33 -3.00
N VAL A 31 6.64 0.75 -2.50
CA VAL A 31 8.06 1.07 -2.69
C VAL A 31 8.78 1.11 -1.35
N SER A 32 9.80 0.27 -1.20
CA SER A 32 10.72 0.26 -0.05
C SER A 32 12.16 0.26 -0.55
N GLY A 33 12.85 1.37 -0.38
CA GLY A 33 14.20 1.58 -0.94
C GLY A 33 14.22 1.41 -2.46
N ARG A 34 14.89 0.36 -2.94
CA ARG A 34 15.01 0.02 -4.37
C ARG A 34 13.94 -0.95 -4.88
N TYR A 35 13.14 -1.50 -3.97
CA TYR A 35 12.12 -2.50 -4.30
C TYR A 35 10.81 -1.80 -4.63
N LYS A 36 10.21 -2.17 -5.75
CA LYS A 36 8.89 -1.74 -6.18
C LYS A 36 8.08 -2.99 -6.49
N ILE A 37 6.98 -3.18 -5.76
CA ILE A 37 6.22 -4.42 -5.78
C ILE A 37 4.74 -4.09 -5.98
N ASP A 38 4.02 -4.96 -6.69
CA ASP A 38 2.57 -4.89 -6.80
C ASP A 38 1.94 -5.04 -5.40
N GLY A 39 1.24 -4.01 -4.93
CA GLY A 39 0.62 -3.99 -3.61
C GLY A 39 -0.62 -4.89 -3.49
N LYS A 40 -1.07 -5.53 -4.58
CA LYS A 40 -2.09 -6.59 -4.56
C LYS A 40 -1.49 -7.98 -4.31
N SER A 41 -0.17 -8.10 -4.35
CA SER A 41 0.54 -9.37 -4.10
C SER A 41 0.93 -9.47 -2.63
N ILE A 42 0.17 -10.23 -1.85
CA ILE A 42 0.50 -10.48 -0.44
C ILE A 42 1.92 -11.05 -0.25
N MET A 43 2.36 -11.93 -1.15
CA MET A 43 3.72 -12.46 -1.14
C MET A 43 4.76 -11.37 -1.42
N GLY A 44 4.43 -10.44 -2.32
CA GLY A 44 5.23 -9.27 -2.59
C GLY A 44 5.37 -8.35 -1.38
N ILE A 45 4.29 -8.08 -0.67
CA ILE A 45 4.30 -7.27 0.56
C ILE A 45 5.21 -7.91 1.61
N PHE A 46 5.09 -9.23 1.83
CA PHE A 46 5.96 -9.97 2.77
C PHE A 46 7.43 -10.02 2.35
N SER A 47 7.76 -9.74 1.09
CA SER A 47 9.15 -9.66 0.62
C SER A 47 9.82 -8.31 0.91
N LEU A 48 9.04 -7.30 1.29
CA LEU A 48 9.54 -5.96 1.60
C LEU A 48 10.12 -5.87 3.02
N ASP A 49 11.08 -4.97 3.20
CA ASP A 49 11.44 -4.49 4.53
C ASP A 49 10.38 -3.51 5.02
N LEU A 50 9.58 -3.96 5.99
CA LEU A 50 8.50 -3.21 6.65
C LEU A 50 8.92 -2.62 7.99
N SER A 51 10.22 -2.67 8.35
CA SER A 51 10.73 -2.12 9.61
C SER A 51 10.62 -0.59 9.68
N GLN A 52 10.52 0.06 8.52
CA GLN A 52 10.34 1.50 8.34
C GLN A 52 9.09 1.78 7.48
N PRO A 53 8.51 2.98 7.56
CA PRO A 53 7.45 3.38 6.64
C PRO A 53 7.88 3.24 5.18
N ILE A 54 6.95 2.77 4.35
CA ILE A 54 7.12 2.56 2.91
C ILE A 54 6.24 3.52 2.14
N GLU A 55 6.47 3.66 0.83
CA GLU A 55 5.62 4.48 -0.03
C GLU A 55 4.56 3.62 -0.72
N LEU A 56 3.30 4.05 -0.61
CA LEU A 56 2.19 3.61 -1.43
C LEU A 56 2.06 4.56 -2.61
N HIS A 57 2.15 4.04 -3.83
CA HIS A 57 1.88 4.77 -5.06
C HIS A 57 0.56 4.26 -5.63
N LEU A 58 -0.48 5.09 -5.58
CA LEU A 58 -1.83 4.76 -6.04
C LEU A 58 -2.11 5.49 -7.36
N TYR A 59 -2.43 4.74 -8.42
CA TYR A 59 -2.61 5.29 -9.77
C TYR A 59 -4.06 5.72 -10.00
N CYS A 60 -4.51 6.69 -9.22
CA CYS A 60 -5.81 7.35 -9.35
C CYS A 60 -5.69 8.89 -9.25
N GLU A 61 -6.83 9.56 -9.34
CA GLU A 61 -6.99 10.99 -9.05
C GLU A 61 -6.95 11.25 -7.53
N GLU A 62 -6.46 12.42 -7.11
CA GLU A 62 -6.31 12.75 -5.69
C GLU A 62 -7.65 12.84 -4.94
N ASN A 63 -8.72 13.21 -5.63
CA ASN A 63 -10.06 13.33 -5.07
C ASN A 63 -10.85 12.01 -5.10
N ASP A 64 -10.25 10.90 -5.55
CA ASP A 64 -10.93 9.61 -5.60
C ASP A 64 -11.22 9.10 -4.17
N PRO A 65 -12.46 8.67 -3.87
CA PRO A 65 -12.82 8.17 -2.54
C PRO A 65 -11.96 6.99 -2.08
N VAL A 66 -11.40 6.20 -3.01
CA VAL A 66 -10.55 5.06 -2.69
C VAL A 66 -9.26 5.46 -1.97
N VAL A 67 -8.79 6.70 -2.15
CA VAL A 67 -7.59 7.22 -1.45
C VAL A 67 -7.80 7.13 0.06
N LYS A 68 -9.02 7.43 0.53
CA LYS A 68 -9.38 7.41 1.95
C LYS A 68 -9.38 6.02 2.56
N GLU A 69 -9.52 4.97 1.75
CA GLU A 69 -9.50 3.60 2.25
C GLU A 69 -8.11 3.20 2.77
N PHE A 70 -7.06 3.91 2.35
CA PHE A 70 -5.67 3.66 2.75
C PHE A 70 -5.15 4.63 3.81
N ASP A 71 -5.95 5.65 4.20
CA ASP A 71 -5.54 6.65 5.19
C ASP A 71 -5.31 6.04 6.59
N GLU A 72 -5.93 4.90 6.90
CA GLU A 72 -5.71 4.19 8.18
C GLU A 72 -4.27 3.66 8.35
N PHE A 73 -3.55 3.47 7.24
CA PHE A 73 -2.16 3.03 7.25
C PHE A 73 -1.18 4.20 7.15
N ALA A 74 -1.67 5.42 6.92
CA ALA A 74 -0.83 6.59 6.68
C ALA A 74 -0.06 6.99 7.96
N VAL A 75 1.16 7.50 7.76
CA VAL A 75 2.02 8.07 8.82
C VAL A 75 2.34 9.53 8.60
#